data_AF-A0A960AMT1-F1
#
_entry.id   AF-A0A960AMT1-F1
#
_cell.length_a   1.000
_cell.length_b   1.000
_cell.length_c   1.000
_cell.angle_alpha   90.00
_cell.angle_beta   90.00
_cell.angle_gamma   90.00
#
_symmetry.space_group_name_H-M   'P 1'
#
loop_
_entity.id
_entity.type
_entity.pdbx_description
1 polymer ?
#
loop_
_entity_poly.entity_id
_entity_poly.type
_entity_poly.pdbx_seq_one_letter_code
_entity_poly.pdbx_strand_id
1 'polypeptide(L)'
;MTLLRGYADDVELAEWLTDHIWPAEAQLTTEDIYAGSRVAILEMIKSGTVFFNDMYWDQPATVRAATEMGVRAAIGLLYLSGGDGETNPRSARSNAELLEMAPDLPGRIQITEAPHSVYTVPEARLRAAAESANQAGRLLHIHVSET
;
A
#
# COMPACT_ATOMS: atom_id res chain seq x y z
N MET A 1 6.74 3.60 -3.54
CA MET A 1 7.29 4.06 -4.85
C MET A 1 8.60 4.86 -4.81
N THR A 2 9.23 5.17 -3.65
CA THR A 2 10.38 6.11 -3.58
C THR A 2 11.58 5.79 -4.48
N LEU A 3 11.84 4.51 -4.78
CA LEU A 3 12.92 4.09 -5.68
C LEU A 3 12.70 4.47 -7.15
N LEU A 4 11.46 4.80 -7.53
CA LEU A 4 11.06 5.14 -8.91
C LEU A 4 10.87 6.66 -9.10
N ARG A 5 11.45 7.49 -8.22
CA ARG A 5 11.34 8.95 -8.32
C ARG A 5 11.92 9.44 -9.66
N GLY A 6 11.08 10.08 -10.48
CA GLY A 6 11.46 10.59 -11.80
C GLY A 6 11.65 9.50 -12.86
N TYR A 7 11.10 8.30 -12.66
CA TYR A 7 11.22 7.19 -13.60
C TYR A 7 10.36 7.38 -14.87
N ALA A 8 9.18 7.95 -14.71
CA ALA A 8 8.23 8.21 -15.79
C ALA A 8 7.55 9.56 -15.53
N ASP A 9 8.13 10.62 -16.08
CA ASP A 9 7.60 11.99 -16.03
C ASP A 9 6.93 12.33 -17.38
N ASP A 10 6.11 13.39 -17.41
CA ASP A 10 5.48 13.94 -18.63
C ASP A 10 4.56 12.98 -19.42
N VAL A 11 3.83 12.10 -18.73
CA VAL A 11 2.85 11.16 -19.31
C VAL A 11 1.50 11.20 -18.56
N GLU A 12 0.41 10.81 -19.24
CA GLU A 12 -0.94 10.75 -18.66
C GLU A 12 -1.09 9.58 -17.67
N LEU A 13 -2.01 9.69 -16.69
CA LEU A 13 -2.12 8.72 -15.58
C LEU A 13 -2.30 7.26 -16.04
N ALA A 14 -3.15 7.02 -17.04
CA ALA A 14 -3.42 5.67 -17.52
C ALA A 14 -2.15 5.03 -18.11
N GLU A 15 -1.46 5.75 -18.99
CA GLU A 15 -0.17 5.34 -19.58
C GLU A 15 0.90 5.17 -18.48
N TRP A 16 0.99 6.13 -17.57
CA TRP A 16 1.91 6.08 -16.43
C TRP A 16 1.75 4.81 -15.61
N LEU A 17 0.52 4.42 -15.26
CA LEU A 17 0.24 3.21 -14.49
C LEU A 17 0.54 1.94 -15.29
N THR A 18 -0.07 1.79 -16.47
CA THR A 18 -0.07 0.51 -17.19
C THR A 18 1.24 0.22 -17.91
N ASP A 19 1.87 1.24 -18.48
CA ASP A 19 2.97 1.07 -19.43
C ASP A 19 4.33 1.26 -18.74
N HIS A 20 4.36 1.96 -17.59
CA HIS A 20 5.59 2.28 -16.88
C HIS A 20 5.64 1.72 -15.44
N ILE A 21 4.72 2.16 -14.57
CA ILE A 21 4.82 1.92 -13.13
C ILE A 21 4.53 0.47 -12.75
N TRP A 22 3.39 -0.10 -13.13
CA TRP A 22 3.07 -1.49 -12.77
C TRP A 22 4.09 -2.50 -13.33
N PRO A 23 4.59 -2.37 -14.57
CA PRO A 23 5.69 -3.20 -15.06
C PRO A 23 6.98 -3.08 -14.24
N ALA A 24 7.33 -1.89 -13.75
CA ALA A 24 8.50 -1.70 -12.89
C ALA A 24 8.27 -2.29 -11.48
N GLU A 25 7.10 -2.06 -10.88
CA GLU A 25 6.73 -2.58 -9.56
C GLU A 25 6.62 -4.11 -9.52
N ALA A 26 6.26 -4.73 -10.64
CA ALA A 26 6.24 -6.18 -10.79
C ALA A 26 7.64 -6.81 -10.64
N GLN A 27 8.70 -6.04 -10.86
CA GLN A 27 10.10 -6.49 -10.71
C GLN A 27 10.66 -6.26 -9.31
N LEU A 28 10.00 -5.43 -8.48
CA LEU A 28 10.47 -5.14 -7.12
C LEU A 28 10.28 -6.35 -6.20
N THR A 29 11.38 -6.73 -5.57
CA THR A 29 11.43 -7.76 -4.52
C THR A 29 11.05 -7.19 -3.16
N THR A 30 10.82 -8.08 -2.18
CA THR A 30 10.61 -7.70 -0.76
C THR A 30 11.74 -6.82 -0.22
N GLU A 31 12.99 -7.10 -0.59
CA GLU A 31 14.14 -6.31 -0.13
C GLU A 31 14.22 -4.94 -0.82
N ASP A 32 13.78 -4.84 -2.08
CA ASP A 32 13.66 -3.53 -2.76
C ASP A 32 12.58 -2.67 -2.08
N ILE A 33 11.42 -3.26 -1.77
CA ILE A 33 10.33 -2.56 -1.08
C ILE A 33 10.79 -2.13 0.30
N TYR A 34 11.44 -3.00 1.06
CA TYR A 34 12.01 -2.65 2.36
C TYR A 34 13.02 -1.50 2.27
N ALA A 35 14.00 -1.58 1.36
CA ALA A 35 15.00 -0.54 1.16
C ALA A 35 14.34 0.78 0.75
N GLY A 36 13.38 0.74 -0.17
CA GLY A 36 12.59 1.89 -0.59
C GLY A 36 11.80 2.52 0.56
N SER A 37 11.16 1.71 1.39
CA SER A 37 10.43 2.16 2.58
C SER A 37 11.37 2.81 3.60
N ARG A 38 12.58 2.27 3.82
CA ARG A 38 13.58 2.90 4.68
C ARG A 38 14.04 4.26 4.15
N VAL A 39 14.29 4.38 2.85
CA VAL A 39 14.66 5.67 2.23
C VAL A 39 13.52 6.67 2.38
N ALA A 40 12.27 6.26 2.12
CA ALA A 40 11.09 7.09 2.32
C ALA A 40 10.97 7.59 3.76
N ILE A 41 11.10 6.69 4.74
CA ILE A 41 11.02 7.01 6.16
C ILE A 41 12.16 7.94 6.58
N LEU A 42 13.38 7.74 6.10
CA LEU A 42 14.51 8.62 6.38
C LEU A 42 14.22 10.05 5.90
N GLU A 43 13.72 10.20 4.68
CA GLU A 43 13.35 11.52 4.14
C GLU A 43 12.24 12.18 4.96
N MET A 44 11.20 11.41 5.32
CA MET A 44 10.10 11.87 6.18
C MET A 44 10.61 12.34 7.56
N ILE A 45 11.52 11.61 8.19
CA ILE A 45 12.12 12.02 9.46
C ILE A 45 12.89 13.34 9.28
N LYS A 46 13.67 13.48 8.19
CA LYS A 46 14.44 14.69 7.91
C LYS A 46 13.56 15.91 7.64
N SER A 47 12.33 15.73 7.16
CA SER A 47 11.37 16.82 6.95
C SER A 47 10.43 17.07 8.14
N GLY A 48 10.53 16.29 9.22
CA GLY A 48 9.68 16.43 10.40
C GLY A 48 8.32 15.72 10.30
N THR A 49 8.11 14.84 9.31
CA THR A 49 6.94 13.98 9.23
C THR A 49 6.98 12.93 10.33
N VAL A 50 5.89 12.84 11.11
CA VAL A 50 5.80 11.97 12.30
C VAL A 50 4.86 10.77 12.14
N PHE A 51 4.17 10.68 11.00
CA PHE A 51 3.21 9.64 10.65
C PHE A 51 3.04 9.58 9.12
N PHE A 52 2.85 8.37 8.57
CA PHE A 52 2.44 8.18 7.17
C PHE A 52 1.32 7.15 7.04
N ASN A 53 0.54 7.25 5.97
CA ASN A 53 -0.53 6.30 5.63
C ASN A 53 -0.18 5.64 4.29
N ASP A 54 0.09 4.35 4.32
CA ASP A 54 0.64 3.59 3.19
C ASP A 54 -0.42 2.74 2.49
N MET A 55 -0.30 2.67 1.18
CA MET A 55 -1.06 1.77 0.32
C MET A 55 -0.07 1.24 -0.72
N TYR A 56 0.53 0.08 -0.44
CA TYR A 56 1.55 -0.47 -1.31
C TYR A 56 1.63 -2.00 -1.23
N TRP A 57 2.40 -2.58 -2.14
CA TRP A 57 2.75 -4.00 -2.15
C TRP A 57 3.62 -4.37 -0.95
N ASP A 58 3.58 -5.64 -0.54
CA ASP A 58 4.48 -6.23 0.47
C ASP A 58 4.49 -5.44 1.79
N GLN A 59 3.32 -5.35 2.42
CA GLN A 59 3.15 -4.67 3.69
C GLN A 59 4.11 -5.17 4.79
N PRO A 60 4.44 -6.47 4.91
CA PRO A 60 5.44 -6.94 5.88
C PRO A 60 6.79 -6.23 5.75
N ALA A 61 7.26 -5.93 4.52
CA ALA A 61 8.49 -5.18 4.30
C ALA A 61 8.40 -3.74 4.84
N THR A 62 7.29 -3.04 4.58
CA THR A 62 7.07 -1.68 5.11
C THR A 62 6.90 -1.69 6.64
N VAL A 63 6.20 -2.69 7.19
CA VAL A 63 6.07 -2.89 8.65
C VAL A 63 7.44 -3.08 9.30
N ARG A 64 8.31 -3.90 8.70
CA ARG A 64 9.69 -4.11 9.18
C ARG A 64 10.45 -2.78 9.22
N ALA A 65 10.44 -2.02 8.12
CA ALA A 65 11.11 -0.73 8.04
C ALA A 65 10.56 0.29 9.08
N ALA A 66 9.24 0.44 9.17
CA ALA A 66 8.59 1.36 10.10
C ALA A 66 8.86 1.00 11.57
N THR A 67 8.85 -0.30 11.88
CA THR A 67 9.13 -0.82 13.22
C THR A 67 10.56 -0.49 13.64
N GLU A 68 11.55 -0.85 12.81
CA GLU A 68 12.96 -0.62 13.09
C GLU A 68 13.33 0.86 13.18
N MET A 69 12.73 1.70 12.33
CA MET A 69 13.00 3.14 12.29
C MET A 69 12.17 3.95 13.30
N GLY A 70 11.28 3.30 14.05
CA GLY A 70 10.58 3.89 15.19
C GLY A 70 9.49 4.91 14.84
N VAL A 71 8.98 4.89 13.60
CA VAL A 71 7.94 5.84 13.14
C VAL A 71 6.53 5.29 13.29
N ARG A 72 5.54 6.18 13.27
CA ARG A 72 4.12 5.80 13.27
C ARG A 72 3.64 5.61 11.84
N ALA A 73 2.78 4.61 11.61
CA ALA A 73 2.26 4.32 10.29
C ALA A 73 0.84 3.74 10.32
N ALA A 74 0.04 4.07 9.31
CA ALA A 74 -1.08 3.23 8.88
C ALA A 74 -0.62 2.42 7.67
N ILE A 75 -0.83 1.10 7.70
CA ILE A 75 -0.42 0.19 6.64
C ILE A 75 -1.68 -0.46 6.06
N GLY A 76 -1.95 -0.17 4.79
CA GLY A 76 -3.17 -0.57 4.12
C GLY A 76 -3.15 -2.00 3.59
N LEU A 77 -4.23 -2.74 3.83
CA LEU A 77 -4.58 -3.94 3.07
C LEU A 77 -4.94 -3.51 1.65
N LEU A 78 -3.99 -3.67 0.72
CA LEU A 78 -4.13 -3.22 -0.66
C LEU A 78 -5.16 -4.09 -1.37
N TYR A 79 -6.13 -3.49 -2.04
CA TYR A 79 -6.98 -4.19 -3.00
C TYR A 79 -6.80 -3.59 -4.39
N LEU A 80 -6.28 -4.40 -5.30
CA LEU A 80 -6.16 -4.09 -6.73
C LEU A 80 -6.66 -5.32 -7.48
N SER A 81 -7.62 -5.15 -8.38
CA SER A 81 -8.16 -6.29 -9.12
C SER A 81 -7.32 -6.63 -10.35
N GLY A 82 -7.26 -7.92 -10.68
CA GLY A 82 -6.83 -8.40 -12.00
C GLY A 82 -7.89 -8.12 -13.07
N GLY A 83 -7.59 -8.45 -14.33
CA GLY A 83 -8.52 -8.29 -15.46
C GLY A 83 -9.82 -9.12 -15.36
N ASP A 84 -9.86 -10.08 -14.43
CA ASP A 84 -11.04 -10.90 -14.07
C ASP A 84 -11.90 -10.27 -12.96
N GLY A 85 -11.48 -9.13 -12.40
CA GLY A 85 -12.16 -8.45 -11.30
C GLY A 85 -11.82 -9.01 -9.90
N GLU A 86 -11.08 -10.12 -9.83
CA GLU A 86 -10.65 -10.72 -8.57
C GLU A 86 -9.45 -9.98 -7.98
N THR A 87 -9.29 -10.03 -6.65
CA THR A 87 -8.13 -9.41 -5.99
C THR A 87 -6.85 -10.04 -6.52
N ASN A 88 -5.88 -9.20 -6.89
CA ASN A 88 -4.58 -9.63 -7.35
C ASN A 88 -3.94 -10.62 -6.34
N PRO A 89 -3.46 -11.80 -6.76
CA PRO A 89 -2.91 -12.80 -5.85
C PRO A 89 -1.75 -12.32 -4.98
N ARG A 90 -0.95 -11.36 -5.46
CA ARG A 90 0.12 -10.72 -4.68
C ARG A 90 -0.47 -9.92 -3.52
N SER A 91 -1.50 -9.12 -3.79
CA SER A 91 -2.22 -8.35 -2.79
C SER A 91 -2.91 -9.28 -1.77
N ALA A 92 -3.61 -10.32 -2.22
CA ALA A 92 -4.29 -11.27 -1.33
C ALA A 92 -3.33 -11.96 -0.35
N ARG A 93 -2.17 -12.43 -0.84
CA ARG A 93 -1.13 -13.05 -0.02
C ARG A 93 -0.58 -12.08 1.02
N SER A 94 -0.17 -10.90 0.57
CA SER A 94 0.46 -9.88 1.41
C SER A 94 -0.51 -9.31 2.46
N ASN A 95 -1.79 -9.21 2.12
CA ASN A 95 -2.87 -8.87 3.07
C ASN A 95 -3.02 -9.94 4.16
N ALA A 96 -2.97 -11.23 3.79
CA ALA A 96 -3.04 -12.32 4.77
C ALA A 96 -1.85 -12.30 5.73
N GLU A 97 -0.63 -12.06 5.22
CA GLU A 97 0.58 -11.93 6.05
C GLU A 97 0.49 -10.73 7.01
N LEU A 98 0.01 -9.56 6.55
CA LEU A 98 -0.20 -8.41 7.43
C LEU A 98 -1.21 -8.69 8.55
N LEU A 99 -2.29 -9.42 8.22
CA LEU A 99 -3.31 -9.83 9.20
C LEU A 99 -2.77 -10.84 10.22
N GLU A 100 -1.92 -11.77 9.79
CA GLU A 100 -1.24 -12.73 10.67
C GLU A 100 -0.30 -12.01 11.65
N MET A 101 0.43 -10.99 11.18
CA MET A 101 1.32 -10.17 12.01
C MET A 101 0.58 -9.23 12.97
N ALA A 102 -0.71 -8.94 12.72
CA ALA A 102 -1.47 -7.91 13.41
C ALA A 102 -1.40 -7.95 14.96
N PRO A 103 -1.46 -9.13 15.62
CA PRO A 103 -1.37 -9.22 17.08
C PRO A 103 -0.04 -8.75 17.66
N ASP A 104 1.05 -8.84 16.88
CA ASP A 104 2.41 -8.53 17.32
C ASP A 104 2.89 -7.15 16.84
N LEU A 105 2.04 -6.41 16.11
CA LEU A 105 2.40 -5.07 15.63
C LEU A 105 2.60 -4.11 16.82
N PRO A 106 3.64 -3.26 16.79
CA PRO A 106 3.78 -2.19 17.76
C PRO A 106 2.55 -1.27 17.71
N GLY A 107 2.05 -0.78 18.84
CA GLY A 107 0.87 0.12 18.89
C GLY A 107 1.00 1.47 18.15
N ARG A 108 2.16 1.74 17.54
CA ARG A 108 2.39 2.87 16.61
C ARG A 108 2.08 2.53 15.15
N ILE A 109 1.80 1.28 14.84
CA ILE A 109 1.41 0.77 13.52
C ILE A 109 -0.05 0.33 13.59
N GLN A 110 -0.87 0.86 12.69
CA GLN A 110 -2.28 0.49 12.54
C GLN A 110 -2.52 -0.10 11.15
N ILE A 111 -3.53 -0.95 11.02
CA ILE A 111 -3.94 -1.53 9.73
C ILE A 111 -5.18 -0.79 9.22
N THR A 112 -5.19 -0.46 7.93
CA THR A 112 -6.37 0.12 7.24
C THR A 112 -6.84 -0.79 6.12
N GLU A 113 -8.12 -0.68 5.74
CA GLU A 113 -8.62 -1.26 4.49
C GLU A 113 -8.30 -0.30 3.34
N ALA A 114 -7.50 -0.73 2.36
CA ALA A 114 -6.95 0.17 1.35
C ALA A 114 -7.27 -0.25 -0.09
N PRO A 115 -8.54 -0.20 -0.52
CA PRO A 115 -8.87 -0.42 -1.92
C PRO A 115 -8.29 0.70 -2.78
N HIS A 116 -7.64 0.36 -3.88
CA HIS A 116 -6.92 1.32 -4.70
C HIS A 116 -7.84 2.44 -5.22
N SER A 117 -8.83 2.11 -6.05
CA SER A 117 -9.76 3.09 -6.60
C SER A 117 -11.02 2.42 -7.15
N VAL A 118 -12.03 3.23 -7.49
CA VAL A 118 -13.27 2.74 -8.13
C VAL A 118 -13.06 2.20 -9.54
N TYR A 119 -11.97 2.56 -10.21
CA TYR A 119 -11.66 2.12 -11.58
C TYR A 119 -10.78 0.87 -11.62
N THR A 120 -10.19 0.44 -10.50
CA THR A 120 -9.41 -0.80 -10.39
C THR A 120 -9.98 -1.83 -9.42
N VAL A 121 -11.06 -1.51 -8.70
CA VAL A 121 -11.69 -2.38 -7.71
C VAL A 121 -13.19 -2.42 -7.96
N PRO A 122 -13.78 -3.60 -8.27
CA PRO A 122 -15.22 -3.72 -8.49
C PRO A 122 -16.03 -3.30 -7.27
N GLU A 123 -17.24 -2.81 -7.50
CA GLU A 123 -18.16 -2.36 -6.45
C GLU A 123 -18.35 -3.38 -5.33
N ALA A 124 -18.52 -4.66 -5.68
CA ALA A 124 -18.68 -5.74 -4.69
C ALA A 124 -17.49 -5.81 -3.73
N ARG A 125 -16.26 -5.61 -4.23
CA ARG A 125 -15.03 -5.61 -3.42
C ARG A 125 -14.90 -4.33 -2.59
N LEU A 126 -15.31 -3.18 -3.12
CA LEU A 126 -15.37 -1.93 -2.35
C LEU A 126 -16.33 -2.04 -1.15
N ARG A 127 -17.52 -2.63 -1.37
CA ARG A 127 -18.50 -2.89 -0.30
C ARG A 127 -17.94 -3.86 0.74
N ALA A 128 -17.32 -4.95 0.30
CA ALA A 128 -16.68 -5.91 1.19
C ALA A 128 -15.55 -5.28 2.03
N ALA A 129 -14.73 -4.40 1.44
CA ALA A 129 -13.70 -3.66 2.16
C ALA A 129 -14.34 -2.74 3.23
N ALA A 130 -15.42 -2.03 2.90
CA ALA A 130 -16.13 -1.18 3.86
C ALA A 130 -16.77 -1.98 5.01
N GLU A 131 -17.37 -3.12 4.71
CA GLU A 131 -17.90 -4.04 5.73
C GLU A 131 -16.78 -4.58 6.64
N SER A 132 -15.66 -5.00 6.05
CA SER A 132 -14.49 -5.47 6.79
C SER A 132 -13.92 -4.38 7.71
N ALA A 133 -13.82 -3.14 7.21
CA ALA A 133 -13.35 -2.01 8.00
C ALA A 133 -14.27 -1.77 9.21
N ASN A 134 -15.58 -1.77 9.00
CA ASN A 134 -16.56 -1.61 10.08
C ASN A 134 -16.48 -2.74 11.12
N GLN A 135 -16.37 -4.00 10.68
CA GLN A 135 -16.29 -5.16 11.58
C GLN A 135 -15.00 -5.17 12.41
N ALA A 136 -13.88 -4.79 11.80
CA ALA A 136 -12.57 -4.78 12.44
C ALA A 136 -12.25 -3.46 13.15
N GLY A 137 -13.13 -2.45 13.08
CA GLY A 137 -12.88 -1.12 13.62
C GLY A 137 -11.72 -0.38 12.93
N ARG A 138 -11.47 -0.67 11.65
CA ARG A 138 -10.39 -0.08 10.84
C ARG A 138 -10.89 1.09 10.00
N LEU A 139 -9.96 1.94 9.59
CA LEU A 139 -10.22 3.03 8.64
C LEU A 139 -10.17 2.54 7.20
N LEU A 140 -10.82 3.29 6.30
CA LEU A 140 -10.73 3.14 4.85
C LEU A 140 -9.74 4.15 4.26
N HIS A 141 -8.92 3.71 3.32
CA HIS A 141 -7.95 4.51 2.58
C HIS A 141 -8.13 4.24 1.06
N ILE A 142 -8.43 5.24 0.25
CA ILE A 142 -8.77 5.05 -1.18
C ILE A 142 -8.38 6.28 -2.01
N HIS A 143 -7.95 6.07 -3.26
CA HIS A 143 -7.85 7.14 -4.26
C HIS A 143 -9.24 7.51 -4.77
N VAL A 144 -9.64 8.78 -4.63
CA VAL A 144 -10.96 9.27 -5.01
C VAL A 144 -10.86 10.58 -5.78
N SER A 145 -11.61 10.67 -6.90
CA SER A 145 -11.64 11.87 -7.75
C SER A 145 -10.25 12.38 -8.15
N GLU A 146 -9.33 11.45 -8.42
CA GLU A 146 -7.93 11.76 -8.75
C GLU A 146 -7.77 12.42 -10.12
N THR A 147 -8.70 12.14 -11.04
CA THR A 147 -8.78 12.68 -12.41
C THR A 147 -10.20 13.11 -12.73
#